data_AF-A0A7Y5GBJ7-F1
#
_entry.id   AF-A0A7Y5GBJ7-F1
#
_cell.length_a   1.000
_cell.length_b   1.000
_cell.length_c   1.000
_cell.angle_alpha   90.00
_cell.angle_beta   90.00
_cell.angle_gamma   90.00
#
_symmetry.space_group_name_H-M   'P 1'
#
loop_
_entity.id
_entity.type
_entity.pdbx_description
1 polymer ?
#
loop_
_entity_poly.entity_id
_entity_poly.type
_entity_poly.pdbx_seq_one_letter_code
_entity_poly.pdbx_strand_id
1 'polypeptide(L)'
;MNNALLTKVVKKNTRSDTPEFRPGDTIRVHVKIREADKERTQAFEGTVIARKNSGLGETVTVRKISFGHGVERIFPLHAPVIDRIDVIRTGRVRRSKLYYLRALRGKAARLKERE
;
A
#
# COMPACT_ATOMS: atom_id res chain seq x y z
N MET A 1 20.59 -19.74 2.26
CA MET A 1 21.42 -19.21 3.36
C MET A 1 20.53 -18.94 4.58
N ASN A 2 20.54 -19.83 5.58
CA ASN A 2 19.78 -19.65 6.83
C ASN A 2 20.73 -19.16 7.93
N ASN A 3 20.93 -17.86 8.03
CA ASN A 3 21.62 -17.28 9.19
C ASN A 3 20.59 -17.02 10.29
N ALA A 4 20.70 -17.74 11.41
CA ALA A 4 19.76 -17.67 12.53
C ALA A 4 19.61 -16.26 13.11
N LEU A 5 20.68 -15.46 13.10
CA LEU A 5 20.64 -14.07 13.58
C LEU A 5 19.80 -13.19 12.65
N LEU A 6 19.96 -13.34 11.33
CA LEU A 6 19.16 -12.60 10.35
C LEU A 6 17.67 -12.95 10.47
N THR A 7 17.34 -14.23 10.64
CA THR A 7 15.94 -14.65 10.83
C THR A 7 15.32 -14.02 12.08
N LYS A 8 16.07 -13.93 13.18
CA LYS A 8 15.61 -13.30 14.43
C LYS A 8 15.32 -11.81 14.24
N VAL A 9 16.21 -11.10 13.53
CA VAL A 9 16.03 -9.68 13.21
C VAL A 9 14.83 -9.45 12.29
N VAL A 10 14.66 -10.28 11.25
CA VAL A 10 13.49 -10.20 10.35
C VAL A 10 12.22 -10.41 11.15
N LYS A 11 12.12 -11.49 11.93
CA LYS A 11 10.92 -11.80 12.72
C LYS A 11 10.55 -10.68 13.71
N LYS A 12 11.54 -10.01 14.31
CA LYS A 12 11.31 -8.88 15.23
C LYS A 12 10.70 -7.67 14.53
N ASN A 13 11.06 -7.42 13.26
CA ASN A 13 10.62 -6.25 12.51
C ASN A 13 9.45 -6.56 11.56
N THR A 14 9.06 -7.82 11.41
CA THR A 14 7.88 -8.21 10.63
C THR A 14 6.61 -7.88 11.42
N ARG A 15 5.82 -6.99 10.85
CA ARG A 15 4.49 -6.62 11.33
C ARG A 15 3.45 -7.73 11.06
N SER A 16 2.56 -8.01 12.01
CA SER A 16 1.56 -9.11 11.94
C SER A 16 0.12 -8.67 11.70
N ASP A 17 -0.20 -7.38 11.85
CA ASP A 17 -1.55 -6.80 11.71
C ASP A 17 -1.83 -6.25 10.30
N THR A 18 -1.08 -6.71 9.29
CA THR A 18 -1.34 -6.29 7.90
C THR A 18 -2.46 -7.15 7.31
N PRO A 19 -3.60 -6.58 6.89
CA PRO A 19 -4.66 -7.34 6.25
C PRO A 19 -4.21 -7.89 4.90
N GLU A 20 -4.88 -8.93 4.43
CA GLU A 20 -4.66 -9.45 3.08
C GLU A 20 -5.30 -8.52 2.04
N PHE A 21 -4.50 -8.08 1.07
CA PHE A 21 -4.94 -7.32 -0.10
C PHE A 21 -4.00 -7.56 -1.27
N ARG A 22 -4.46 -7.18 -2.46
CA ARG A 22 -3.77 -7.40 -3.73
C ARG A 22 -3.85 -6.19 -4.66
N PRO A 23 -3.05 -6.18 -5.74
CA PRO A 23 -3.22 -5.22 -6.82
C PRO A 23 -4.67 -5.20 -7.31
N GLY A 24 -5.22 -3.99 -7.47
CA GLY A 24 -6.61 -3.73 -7.82
C GLY A 24 -7.47 -3.28 -6.64
N ASP A 25 -7.09 -3.62 -5.42
CA ASP A 25 -7.85 -3.23 -4.24
C ASP A 25 -7.66 -1.75 -3.93
N THR A 26 -8.70 -1.14 -3.36
CA THR A 26 -8.65 0.21 -2.79
C THR A 26 -8.36 0.07 -1.31
N ILE A 27 -7.23 0.62 -0.86
CA ILE A 27 -6.81 0.57 0.54
C ILE A 27 -6.67 1.99 1.08
N ARG A 28 -6.88 2.12 2.39
CA ARG A 28 -6.61 3.33 3.16
C ARG A 28 -5.44 3.06 4.09
N VAL A 29 -4.30 3.68 3.80
CA VAL A 29 -3.08 3.57 4.60
C VAL A 29 -3.02 4.75 5.57
N HIS A 30 -3.02 4.48 6.86
CA HIS A 30 -2.89 5.50 7.90
C HIS A 30 -1.42 5.67 8.26
N VAL A 31 -0.90 6.88 8.08
CA VAL A 31 0.53 7.18 8.23
C VAL A 31 0.73 8.17 9.36
N LYS A 32 1.61 7.86 10.30
CA LYS A 32 2.04 8.78 11.35
C LYS A 32 2.97 9.83 10.76
N ILE A 33 2.61 11.09 10.95
CA ILE A 33 3.38 12.25 10.52
C ILE A 33 3.73 13.04 11.78
N ARG A 34 5.02 13.20 12.01
CA ARG A 34 5.56 14.01 13.09
C ARG A 34 6.11 15.31 12.51
N GLU A 35 5.54 16.42 12.94
CA GLU A 35 5.96 17.79 12.60
C GLU A 35 6.37 18.47 13.92
N ALA A 36 7.68 18.56 14.16
CA ALA A 36 8.27 18.99 15.44
C ALA A 36 7.70 18.20 16.64
N ASP A 37 6.91 18.87 17.48
CA ASP A 37 6.34 18.31 18.71
C ASP A 37 4.93 17.76 18.54
N LYS A 38 4.31 17.90 17.35
CA LYS A 38 2.98 17.36 17.06
C LYS A 38 3.06 16.11 16.21
N GLU A 39 2.31 15.10 16.63
CA GLU A 39 2.09 13.88 15.86
C GLU A 39 0.63 13.81 15.41
N ARG A 40 0.41 13.49 14.14
CA ARG A 40 -0.92 13.25 13.57
C ARG A 40 -0.92 12.03 12.67
N THR A 41 -2.06 11.36 12.58
CA THR A 41 -2.27 10.27 11.64
C THR A 41 -2.96 10.80 10.40
N GLN A 42 -2.31 10.66 9.23
CA GLN A 42 -2.87 11.05 7.94
C GLN A 42 -3.26 9.83 7.13
N ALA A 43 -4.51 9.79 6.66
CA ALA A 43 -4.98 8.75 5.76
C ALA A 43 -4.58 9.02 4.30
N PHE A 44 -4.05 7.99 3.64
CA PHE A 44 -3.83 7.95 2.19
C PHE A 44 -4.67 6.82 1.60
N GLU A 45 -5.79 7.18 0.98
CA GLU A 45 -6.68 6.24 0.31
C GLU A 45 -6.45 6.23 -1.20
N GLY A 46 -6.34 5.03 -1.78
CA GLY A 46 -6.19 4.87 -3.22
C GLY A 46 -6.11 3.41 -3.65
N THR A 47 -5.94 3.20 -4.95
CA THR A 47 -5.86 1.86 -5.54
C THR A 47 -4.44 1.33 -5.47
N VAL A 48 -4.28 0.09 -5.02
CA VAL A 48 -3.02 -0.65 -5.09
C VAL A 48 -2.73 -0.99 -6.55
N ILE A 49 -1.66 -0.41 -7.09
CA ILE A 49 -1.25 -0.66 -8.49
C ILE A 49 -0.08 -1.62 -8.61
N ALA A 50 0.67 -1.85 -7.54
CA ALA A 50 1.76 -2.80 -7.50
C ALA A 50 2.07 -3.23 -6.07
N ARG A 51 2.49 -4.48 -5.93
CA ARG A 51 3.12 -5.03 -4.73
C ARG A 51 4.48 -5.61 -5.17
N LYS A 52 5.56 -5.27 -4.47
CA LYS A 52 6.94 -5.62 -4.88
C LYS A 52 7.70 -6.17 -3.68
N ASN A 53 8.71 -6.97 -4.00
CA ASN A 53 9.61 -7.64 -3.04
C ASN A 53 8.85 -8.62 -2.14
N SER A 54 9.56 -9.20 -1.17
CA SER A 54 9.03 -10.14 -0.18
C SER A 54 9.72 -9.93 1.17
N GLY A 55 9.16 -10.52 2.23
CA GLY A 55 9.67 -10.38 3.59
C GLY A 55 9.73 -8.93 4.04
N LEU A 56 10.77 -8.56 4.78
CA LEU A 56 10.88 -7.22 5.37
C LEU A 56 10.95 -6.08 4.34
N GLY A 57 11.43 -6.38 3.12
CA GLY A 57 11.55 -5.41 2.02
C GLY A 57 10.27 -5.23 1.21
N GLU A 58 9.16 -5.86 1.61
CA GLU A 58 7.90 -5.80 0.89
C GLU A 58 7.32 -4.38 0.85
N THR A 59 6.94 -3.95 -0.36
CA THR A 59 6.38 -2.61 -0.61
C THR A 59 5.10 -2.69 -1.41
N VAL A 60 4.19 -1.74 -1.15
CA VAL A 60 2.97 -1.52 -1.92
C VAL A 60 2.98 -0.13 -2.53
N THR A 61 2.57 -0.01 -3.80
CA THR A 61 2.37 1.29 -4.47
C THR A 61 0.88 1.58 -4.54
N VAL A 62 0.47 2.68 -3.92
CA VAL A 62 -0.93 3.15 -3.90
C VAL A 62 -1.04 4.40 -4.73
N ARG A 63 -2.01 4.42 -5.64
CA ARG A 63 -2.31 5.54 -6.54
C ARG A 63 -3.63 6.19 -6.16
N LYS A 64 -3.64 7.51 -6.02
CA LYS A 64 -4.87 8.31 -5.86
C LYS A 64 -4.86 9.50 -6.80
N ILE A 65 -6.03 10.02 -7.14
CA ILE A 65 -6.15 11.34 -7.77
C ILE A 65 -6.43 12.34 -6.64
N SER A 66 -5.56 13.33 -6.50
CA SER A 66 -5.69 14.41 -5.52
C SER A 66 -5.71 15.73 -6.28
N PHE A 67 -6.80 16.51 -6.14
CA PHE A 67 -6.93 17.80 -6.81
C PHE A 67 -6.63 17.75 -8.32
N GLY A 68 -7.10 16.71 -9.02
CA GLY A 68 -6.86 16.52 -10.45
C GLY A 68 -5.49 15.93 -10.82
N HIS A 69 -4.56 15.82 -9.88
CA HIS A 69 -3.22 15.26 -10.09
C HIS A 69 -3.13 13.81 -9.62
N GLY A 70 -2.49 12.96 -10.44
CA GLY A 70 -2.20 11.58 -10.06
C GLY A 70 -1.03 11.52 -9.09
N VAL A 71 -1.29 11.12 -7.85
CA VAL A 71 -0.29 10.94 -6.81
C VAL A 71 -0.10 9.46 -6.55
N GLU A 72 1.15 9.01 -6.63
CA GLU A 72 1.54 7.65 -6.25
C GLU A 72 2.43 7.71 -5.02
N ARG A 73 2.16 6.86 -4.04
CA ARG A 73 2.99 6.70 -2.85
C ARG A 73 3.37 5.23 -2.66
N ILE A 74 4.64 5.01 -2.39
CA ILE A 74 5.19 3.68 -2.10
C ILE A 74 5.30 3.55 -0.59
N PHE A 75 4.75 2.47 -0.05
CA PHE A 75 4.72 2.17 1.38
C PHE A 75 5.45 0.86 1.64
N PRO A 76 6.50 0.84 2.49
CA PRO A 76 7.06 -0.40 3.03
C PRO A 76 6.11 -0.96 4.09
N LEU A 77 5.61 -2.18 3.92
CA LEU A 77 4.49 -2.71 4.72
C LEU A 77 4.81 -2.91 6.21
N HIS A 78 6.09 -3.07 6.52
CA HIS A 78 6.59 -3.29 7.87
C HIS A 78 7.18 -2.02 8.51
N ALA A 79 7.06 -0.86 7.85
CA ALA A 79 7.57 0.38 8.40
C ALA A 79 6.71 0.85 9.60
N PRO A 80 7.33 1.31 10.70
CA PRO A 80 6.62 1.74 11.92
C PRO A 80 5.82 3.03 11.74
N VAL A 81 6.09 3.78 10.65
CA VAL A 81 5.32 4.98 10.26
C VAL A 81 3.92 4.64 9.78
N ILE A 82 3.64 3.38 9.43
CA ILE A 82 2.30 2.93 9.09
C ILE A 82 1.60 2.52 10.38
N ASP A 83 0.52 3.20 10.72
CA ASP A 83 -0.29 2.90 11.90
C ASP A 83 -1.18 1.68 11.65
N ARG A 84 -1.98 1.74 10.58
CA ARG A 84 -2.86 0.65 10.15
C ARG A 84 -3.20 0.76 8.67
N ILE A 85 -3.69 -0.34 8.10
CA ILE A 85 -4.16 -0.41 6.71
C ILE A 85 -5.58 -0.95 6.74
N ASP A 86 -6.51 -0.23 6.12
CA ASP A 86 -7.88 -0.70 5.92
C ASP A 86 -8.09 -1.07 4.45
N VAL A 87 -8.71 -2.23 4.19
CA VAL A 87 -9.17 -2.59 2.84
C VAL A 87 -10.58 -2.03 2.67
N ILE A 88 -10.75 -1.13 1.73
CA ILE A 88 -12.02 -0.41 1.51
C ILE A 88 -12.86 -1.10 0.44
N ARG A 89 -12.22 -1.56 -0.63
CA ARG A 89 -12.91 -2.19 -1.76
C ARG A 89 -11.97 -3.14 -2.50
N THR A 90 -12.49 -4.27 -2.95
CA THR A 90 -11.74 -5.25 -3.73
C THR A 90 -11.99 -5.08 -5.22
N GLY A 91 -10.93 -4.85 -6.00
CA GLY A 91 -11.03 -4.66 -7.45
C GLY A 91 -10.79 -5.96 -8.22
N ARG A 92 -11.58 -6.22 -9.26
CA ARG A 92 -11.35 -7.32 -10.20
C ARG A 92 -10.35 -6.88 -11.27
N VAL A 93 -9.14 -7.43 -11.21
CA VAL A 93 -8.08 -7.20 -12.19
C VAL A 93 -7.45 -8.51 -12.63
N ARG A 94 -6.78 -8.49 -13.79
CA ARG A 94 -6.07 -9.66 -14.35
C ARG A 94 -4.55 -9.52 -14.34
N ARG A 95 -4.03 -8.33 -14.03
CA ARG A 95 -2.58 -8.03 -14.03
C ARG A 95 -2.09 -7.84 -12.60
N SER A 96 -0.88 -8.33 -12.31
CA SER A 96 -0.21 -8.11 -11.02
C SER A 96 0.32 -6.68 -10.84
N LYS A 97 0.54 -5.95 -11.94
CA LYS A 97 0.95 -4.54 -11.94
C LYS A 97 0.05 -3.74 -12.87
N LEU A 98 -0.59 -2.71 -12.33
CA LEU A 98 -1.63 -1.92 -13.00
C LEU A 98 -1.10 -0.58 -13.52
N TYR A 99 0.13 -0.56 -14.06
CA TYR A 99 0.76 0.68 -14.54
C TYR A 99 0.00 1.36 -15.67
N TYR A 100 -0.84 0.63 -16.41
CA TYR A 100 -1.72 1.20 -17.42
C TYR A 100 -2.70 2.25 -16.84
N LEU A 101 -3.03 2.18 -15.53
CA LEU A 101 -3.87 3.18 -14.86
C LEU A 101 -3.23 4.58 -14.79
N ARG A 102 -1.94 4.71 -15.11
CA ARG A 102 -1.25 6.01 -15.20
C ARG A 102 -1.71 6.85 -16.39
N ALA A 103 -2.02 6.18 -17.50
CA ALA A 103 -2.48 6.82 -18.73
C ALA A 103 -3.99 7.09 -18.73
N LEU A 104 -4.74 6.44 -17.83
CA LEU A 104 -6.20 6.54 -17.78
C LEU A 104 -6.67 7.62 -16.80
N ARG A 105 -7.82 8.24 -17.08
CA ARG A 105 -8.47 9.25 -16.23
C ARG A 105 -9.98 9.03 -16.19
N GLY A 106 -10.63 9.56 -15.15
CA GLY A 106 -12.08 9.52 -14.99
C GLY A 106 -12.65 8.09 -15.07
N LYS A 107 -13.72 7.92 -15.85
CA LYS A 107 -14.43 6.63 -15.99
C LYS A 107 -13.53 5.50 -16.51
N ALA A 108 -12.54 5.81 -17.35
CA ALA A 108 -11.64 4.81 -17.91
C ALA A 108 -10.70 4.18 -16.86
N ALA A 109 -10.37 4.91 -15.79
CA ALA A 109 -9.52 4.41 -14.70
C ALA A 109 -10.30 3.58 -13.66
N ARG A 110 -11.63 3.49 -13.77
CA ARG A 110 -12.47 2.78 -12.79
C ARG A 110 -12.29 1.27 -12.96
N LEU A 111 -11.93 0.61 -11.88
CA LEU A 111 -11.88 -0.85 -11.82
C LEU A 111 -13.26 -1.41 -11.49
N LYS A 112 -13.59 -2.57 -12.09
CA LYS A 112 -14.79 -3.34 -11.73
C LYS A 112 -14.60 -3.92 -10.33
N GLU A 113 -15.66 -3.93 -9.54
CA GLU A 113 -15.65 -4.55 -8.22
C GLU A 113 -15.64 -6.07 -8.35
N ARG A 114 -14.98 -6.76 -7.41
CA ARG A 114 -15.08 -8.22 -7.31
C ARG A 114 -16.19 -8.54 -6.30
N GLU A 115 -17.25 -9.18 -6.78
CA GLU A 115 -18.22 -9.91 -5.94
C GLU A 115 -17.53 -11.03 -5.15
#